data_AF-A0A953A1G5-F1
#
_entry.id   AF-A0A953A1G5-F1
#
_cell.length_a   1.000
_cell.length_b   1.000
_cell.length_c   1.000
_cell.angle_alpha   90.00
_cell.angle_beta   90.00
_cell.angle_gamma   90.00
#
_symmetry.space_group_name_H-M   'P 1'
#
loop_
_entity.id
_entity.type
_entity.pdbx_description
1 polymer ?
#
loop_
_entity_poly.entity_id
_entity_poly.type
_entity_poly.pdbx_seq_one_letter_code
_entity_poly.pdbx_strand_id
1 'polypeptide(L)'
;MRTVRSPAYARPDPECFSAGPWRALHGRSLSDGEPIRDWDPSLALQCTREIEIDLVRLSRSGGLKPGAFVSLLPTWWSEETSLRGCGAAHHIQVGASGGRQRFTLEITVPAEEIAGSLQLRSVLVLAAASPAMERDRLAPRRPGSVLWEDSISVLLEGDAPRFPMSVVDFVTDAVGPASACWCLEFSPPDPTLPAMAALRLLVNSRHEIFRQALVSTAPTEAQLAIRSGLKHAVAVEMVNLALCHARDLELGPHEAGTAGRVLADLLARVFPGESPVALQEKMKTEPAKLAMAIQAAMGLYSPQAMRGGDQ
;
A
#
# COMPACT_ATOMS: atom_id res chain seq x y z
N MET A 1 22.55 -9.03 -5.81
CA MET A 1 23.32 -8.54 -6.99
C MET A 1 22.34 -8.34 -8.14
N ARG A 2 22.01 -7.09 -8.49
CA ARG A 2 21.04 -6.76 -9.55
C ARG A 2 21.80 -6.79 -10.88
N THR A 3 21.52 -7.77 -11.73
CA THR A 3 22.16 -7.91 -13.04
C THR A 3 21.75 -6.74 -13.93
N VAL A 4 22.60 -5.73 -14.05
CA VAL A 4 22.37 -4.60 -14.96
C VAL A 4 22.54 -5.14 -16.39
N ARG A 5 21.43 -5.49 -17.05
CA ARG A 5 21.46 -5.79 -18.48
C ARG A 5 21.67 -4.47 -19.23
N SER A 6 22.86 -4.29 -19.80
CA SER A 6 23.11 -3.16 -20.71
C SER A 6 22.16 -3.26 -21.90
N PRO A 7 21.37 -2.22 -22.21
CA PRO A 7 20.51 -2.21 -23.38
C PRO A 7 21.37 -2.24 -24.66
N ALA A 8 20.84 -2.84 -25.73
CA ALA A 8 21.54 -2.96 -27.02
C ALA A 8 21.54 -1.65 -27.84
N TYR A 9 21.18 -0.51 -27.23
CA TYR A 9 21.05 0.81 -27.86
C TYR A 9 21.41 1.91 -26.86
N ALA A 10 21.71 3.10 -27.37
CA ALA A 10 21.99 4.29 -26.58
C ALA A 10 20.75 4.70 -25.77
N ARG A 11 20.94 4.86 -24.46
CA ARG A 11 19.93 5.46 -23.58
C ARG A 11 19.99 6.99 -23.74
N PRO A 12 18.84 7.67 -23.87
CA PRO A 12 18.82 9.12 -23.81
C PRO A 12 19.42 9.64 -22.50
N ASP A 13 19.95 10.84 -22.55
CA ASP A 13 20.45 11.56 -21.38
C ASP A 13 19.32 11.74 -20.35
N PRO A 14 19.52 11.40 -19.06
CA PRO A 14 18.51 11.61 -18.01
C PRO A 14 18.01 13.06 -17.93
N GLU A 15 18.85 14.05 -18.23
CA GLU A 15 18.48 15.46 -18.24
C GLU A 15 17.54 15.86 -19.40
N CYS A 16 17.20 14.92 -20.29
CA CYS A 16 16.12 15.12 -21.26
C CYS A 16 14.75 15.17 -20.59
N PHE A 17 14.63 14.66 -19.36
CA PHE A 17 13.35 14.44 -18.69
C PHE A 17 13.29 15.22 -17.39
N SER A 18 12.19 15.93 -17.18
CA SER A 18 11.81 16.45 -15.87
C SER A 18 10.42 15.93 -15.55
N ALA A 19 10.32 15.07 -14.54
CA ALA A 19 9.08 14.43 -14.16
C ALA A 19 8.62 15.00 -12.82
N GLY A 20 7.43 15.62 -12.81
CA GLY A 20 6.78 16.06 -11.57
C GLY A 20 6.35 14.86 -10.71
N PRO A 21 5.84 15.09 -9.50
CA PRO A 21 5.29 14.01 -8.69
C PRO A 21 4.03 13.44 -9.35
N TRP A 22 3.77 12.16 -9.08
CA TRP A 22 2.44 11.59 -9.29
C TRP A 22 1.45 12.25 -8.35
N ARG A 23 0.23 12.51 -8.82
CA ARG A 23 -0.86 13.10 -8.03
C ARG A 23 -2.13 12.30 -8.16
N ALA A 24 -2.78 11.98 -7.06
CA ALA A 24 -4.15 11.45 -7.08
C ALA A 24 -5.14 12.56 -7.48
N LEU A 25 -6.36 12.21 -7.92
CA LEU A 25 -7.36 13.17 -8.45
C LEU A 25 -7.73 14.33 -7.49
N HIS A 26 -7.44 14.19 -6.20
CA HIS A 26 -7.65 15.23 -5.20
C HIS A 26 -6.45 16.20 -5.09
N GLY A 27 -5.53 16.17 -6.06
CA GLY A 27 -4.35 17.04 -6.16
C GLY A 27 -3.18 16.65 -5.26
N ARG A 28 -3.36 15.62 -4.43
CA ARG A 28 -2.38 15.14 -3.44
C ARG A 28 -1.20 14.44 -4.13
N SER A 29 0.00 14.83 -3.75
CA SER A 29 1.23 14.19 -4.22
C SER A 29 1.37 12.79 -3.64
N LEU A 30 1.79 11.85 -4.48
CA LEU A 30 2.16 10.49 -4.11
C LEU A 30 3.69 10.39 -4.04
N SER A 31 4.19 9.68 -3.02
CA SER A 31 5.62 9.52 -2.77
C SER A 31 6.01 8.05 -2.71
N ASP A 32 7.25 7.75 -3.07
CA ASP A 32 7.77 6.38 -3.03
C ASP A 32 7.80 5.82 -1.60
N GLY A 33 7.22 4.64 -1.40
CA GLY A 33 7.09 3.95 -0.12
C GLY A 33 6.01 4.49 0.81
N GLU A 34 5.29 5.57 0.45
CA GLU A 34 4.28 6.16 1.32
C GLU A 34 2.87 5.59 1.06
N PRO A 35 2.02 5.50 2.10
CA PRO A 35 0.62 5.15 1.94
C PRO A 35 -0.17 6.22 1.19
N ILE A 36 -1.09 5.79 0.31
CA ILE A 36 -2.10 6.68 -0.27
C ILE A 36 -3.15 6.98 0.79
N ARG A 37 -2.92 8.06 1.55
CA ARG A 37 -3.84 8.44 2.62
C ARG A 37 -5.24 8.76 2.11
N ASP A 38 -6.25 8.32 2.86
CA ASP A 38 -7.68 8.54 2.57
C ASP A 38 -8.17 7.83 1.28
N TRP A 39 -7.48 6.77 0.83
CA TRP A 39 -7.92 6.01 -0.33
C TRP A 39 -9.19 5.19 -0.03
N ASP A 40 -10.21 5.33 -0.89
CA ASP A 40 -11.41 4.50 -0.86
C ASP A 40 -11.21 3.25 -1.73
N PRO A 41 -11.14 2.04 -1.12
CA PRO A 41 -10.93 0.79 -1.84
C PRO A 41 -12.14 0.34 -2.68
N SER A 42 -13.25 1.07 -2.65
CA SER A 42 -14.39 0.86 -3.54
C SER A 42 -14.35 1.74 -4.79
N LEU A 43 -13.41 2.69 -4.88
CA LEU A 43 -13.30 3.63 -5.99
C LEU A 43 -12.01 3.43 -6.78
N ALA A 44 -12.12 3.51 -8.10
CA ALA A 44 -10.96 3.46 -8.98
C ALA A 44 -9.99 4.60 -8.64
N LEU A 45 -8.71 4.26 -8.49
CA LEU A 45 -7.67 5.22 -8.21
C LEU A 45 -7.30 5.96 -9.50
N GLN A 46 -7.51 7.27 -9.51
CA GLN A 46 -7.16 8.13 -10.64
C GLN A 46 -5.91 8.94 -10.31
N CYS A 47 -4.88 8.78 -11.14
CA CYS A 47 -3.58 9.38 -10.96
C CYS A 47 -3.18 10.20 -12.19
N THR A 48 -2.49 11.31 -11.95
CA THR A 48 -1.98 12.22 -12.96
C THR A 48 -0.51 12.55 -12.72
N ARG A 49 0.23 12.86 -13.79
CA ARG A 49 1.63 13.30 -13.68
C ARG A 49 2.00 14.22 -14.82
N GLU A 50 2.67 15.31 -14.51
CA GLU A 50 3.28 16.18 -15.52
C GLU A 50 4.71 15.73 -15.84
N ILE A 51 5.04 15.64 -17.12
CA ILE A 51 6.38 15.32 -17.61
C ILE A 51 6.77 16.34 -18.67
N GLU A 52 7.95 16.92 -18.51
CA GLU A 52 8.59 17.78 -19.49
C GLU A 52 9.72 17.01 -20.19
N ILE A 53 9.75 17.05 -21.51
CA ILE A 53 10.74 16.36 -22.35
C ILE A 53 11.44 17.36 -23.27
N ASP A 54 12.77 17.42 -23.22
CA ASP A 54 13.58 18.09 -24.24
C ASP A 54 13.74 17.19 -25.47
N LEU A 55 12.93 17.44 -26.50
CA LEU A 55 12.91 16.61 -27.71
C LEU A 55 14.18 16.74 -28.54
N VAL A 56 14.89 17.87 -28.44
CA VAL A 56 16.16 18.10 -29.17
C VAL A 56 17.25 17.26 -28.55
N ARG A 57 17.36 17.28 -27.22
CA ARG A 57 18.34 16.48 -26.48
C ARG A 57 18.02 15.00 -26.54
N LEU A 58 16.73 14.63 -26.47
CA LEU A 58 16.25 13.25 -26.64
C LEU A 58 16.67 12.68 -28.00
N SER A 59 16.47 13.46 -29.08
CA SER A 59 16.88 13.06 -30.43
C SER A 59 18.39 12.85 -30.55
N ARG A 60 19.19 13.78 -30.02
CA ARG A 60 20.65 13.74 -30.12
C ARG A 60 21.27 12.60 -29.30
N SER A 61 20.85 12.46 -28.04
CA SER A 61 21.42 11.48 -27.09
C SER A 61 20.85 10.08 -27.25
N GLY A 62 19.56 9.96 -27.58
CA GLY A 62 18.86 8.68 -27.77
C GLY A 62 19.03 8.06 -29.15
N GLY A 63 19.81 8.68 -30.04
CA GLY A 63 20.02 8.21 -31.41
C GLY A 63 18.75 8.24 -32.29
N LEU A 64 17.71 8.98 -31.87
CA LEU A 64 16.46 9.08 -32.61
C LEU A 64 16.60 10.08 -33.75
N LYS A 65 16.30 9.67 -34.97
CA LYS A 65 16.33 10.55 -36.15
C LYS A 65 14.93 11.13 -36.43
N PRO A 66 14.84 12.27 -37.14
CA PRO A 66 13.56 12.85 -37.53
C PRO A 66 12.64 11.84 -38.21
N GLY A 67 11.36 11.87 -37.86
CA GLY A 67 10.35 10.92 -38.36
C GLY A 67 10.21 9.64 -37.55
N ALA A 68 11.04 9.42 -36.51
CA ALA A 68 10.78 8.38 -35.52
C ALA A 68 9.57 8.76 -34.66
N PHE A 69 8.81 7.77 -34.21
CA PHE A 69 7.70 7.96 -33.27
C PHE A 69 8.05 7.34 -31.93
N VAL A 70 7.84 8.10 -30.87
CA VAL A 70 7.92 7.62 -29.48
C VAL A 70 6.56 7.76 -28.81
N SER A 71 6.28 6.86 -27.89
CA SER A 71 5.07 6.90 -27.07
C SER A 71 5.45 7.09 -25.62
N LEU A 72 4.92 8.13 -24.99
CA LEU A 72 4.98 8.34 -23.55
C LEU A 72 3.67 7.84 -22.96
N LEU A 73 3.72 6.88 -22.05
CA LEU A 73 2.53 6.32 -21.43
C LEU A 73 2.76 6.02 -19.94
N PRO A 74 1.70 6.11 -19.13
CA PRO A 74 1.73 5.62 -17.77
C PRO A 74 1.37 4.13 -17.72
N THR A 75 2.00 3.38 -16.82
CA THR A 75 1.63 1.99 -16.51
C THR A 75 1.52 1.78 -15.01
N TRP A 76 0.72 0.80 -14.61
CA TRP A 76 0.61 0.38 -13.22
C TRP A 76 0.81 -1.13 -13.09
N TRP A 77 1.27 -1.55 -11.92
CA TRP A 77 1.38 -2.95 -11.53
C TRP A 77 1.08 -3.07 -10.04
N SER A 78 0.22 -3.99 -9.64
CA SER A 78 0.04 -4.37 -8.24
C SER A 78 0.81 -5.65 -7.97
N GLU A 79 1.67 -5.65 -6.95
CA GLU A 79 2.52 -6.80 -6.66
C GLU A 79 1.67 -7.98 -6.16
N GLU A 80 0.70 -7.70 -5.30
CA GLU A 80 -0.14 -8.68 -4.62
C GLU A 80 -1.13 -9.36 -5.56
N THR A 81 -1.80 -8.60 -6.45
CA THR A 81 -2.72 -9.20 -7.44
C THR A 81 -1.98 -9.69 -8.69
N SER A 82 -0.72 -9.27 -8.87
CA SER A 82 0.06 -9.45 -10.10
C SER A 82 -0.58 -8.85 -11.37
N LEU A 83 -1.65 -8.05 -11.22
CA LEU A 83 -2.33 -7.40 -12.32
C LEU A 83 -1.61 -6.12 -12.72
N ARG A 84 -1.74 -5.77 -14.00
CA ARG A 84 -1.06 -4.63 -14.62
C ARG A 84 -1.95 -3.98 -15.66
N GLY A 85 -1.78 -2.69 -15.85
CA GLY A 85 -2.50 -1.92 -16.86
C GLY A 85 -1.73 -0.70 -17.33
N CYS A 86 -2.34 0.05 -18.25
CA CYS A 86 -1.76 1.26 -18.80
C CYS A 86 -2.83 2.32 -19.05
N GLY A 87 -2.43 3.58 -18.99
CA GLY A 87 -3.26 4.70 -19.39
C GLY A 87 -3.04 5.10 -20.85
N ALA A 88 -3.66 6.20 -21.25
CA ALA A 88 -3.53 6.72 -22.61
C ALA A 88 -2.07 7.11 -22.93
N ALA A 89 -1.65 6.81 -24.16
CA ALA A 89 -0.31 7.15 -24.65
C ALA A 89 -0.32 8.50 -25.39
N HIS A 90 0.69 9.32 -25.12
CA HIS A 90 1.04 10.47 -25.94
C HIS A 90 2.00 10.03 -27.05
N HIS A 91 1.58 10.17 -28.30
CA HIS A 91 2.41 9.87 -29.46
C HIS A 91 3.15 11.10 -29.94
N ILE A 92 4.48 11.03 -29.96
CA ILE A 92 5.35 12.16 -30.24
C ILE A 92 6.21 11.81 -31.46
N GLN A 93 6.11 12.63 -32.50
CA GLN A 93 6.98 12.52 -33.67
C GLN A 93 8.27 13.31 -33.44
N VAL A 94 9.40 12.60 -33.46
CA VAL A 94 10.73 13.20 -33.29
C VAL A 94 11.02 14.12 -34.48
N GLY A 95 11.42 15.35 -34.18
CA GLY A 95 11.78 16.36 -35.17
C GLY A 95 10.61 17.19 -35.74
N ALA A 96 9.36 16.93 -35.34
CA ALA A 96 8.21 17.72 -35.77
C ALA A 96 8.12 19.08 -35.05
N SER A 97 8.59 19.16 -33.82
CA SER A 97 8.59 20.38 -32.99
C SER A 97 9.83 20.42 -32.10
N GLY A 98 10.50 21.57 -32.06
CA GLY A 98 11.75 21.76 -31.32
C GLY A 98 11.52 22.22 -29.87
N GLY A 99 12.47 21.89 -29.01
CA GLY A 99 12.55 22.37 -27.63
C GLY A 99 11.94 21.43 -26.58
N ARG A 100 11.60 22.01 -25.43
CA ARG A 100 10.96 21.32 -24.31
C ARG A 100 9.44 21.32 -24.47
N GLN A 101 8.83 20.18 -24.26
CA GLN A 101 7.37 19.99 -24.32
C GLN A 101 6.85 19.35 -23.06
N ARG A 102 5.65 19.76 -22.62
CA ARG A 102 4.98 19.23 -21.43
C ARG A 102 3.84 18.30 -21.82
N PHE A 103 3.76 17.18 -21.11
CA PHE A 103 2.75 16.15 -21.27
C PHE A 103 2.11 15.87 -19.91
N THR A 104 0.80 15.65 -19.91
CA THR A 104 0.06 15.20 -18.73
C THR A 104 -0.30 13.74 -18.94
N LEU A 105 0.28 12.86 -18.14
CA LEU A 105 -0.12 11.46 -18.07
C LEU A 105 -1.32 11.33 -17.14
N GLU A 106 -2.30 10.54 -17.56
CA GLU A 106 -3.48 10.20 -16.79
C GLU A 106 -3.66 8.69 -16.78
N ILE A 107 -3.96 8.12 -15.62
CA ILE A 107 -4.20 6.69 -15.47
C ILE A 107 -5.30 6.45 -14.45
N THR A 108 -6.22 5.57 -14.80
CA THR A 108 -7.28 5.07 -13.92
C THR A 108 -6.98 3.62 -13.61
N VAL A 109 -6.89 3.30 -12.33
CA VAL A 109 -6.58 1.97 -11.83
C VAL A 109 -7.85 1.42 -11.15
N PRO A 110 -8.46 0.34 -11.68
CA PRO A 110 -9.66 -0.24 -11.07
C PRO A 110 -9.39 -0.71 -9.64
N ALA A 111 -10.32 -0.44 -8.72
CA ALA A 111 -10.14 -0.73 -7.30
C ALA A 111 -10.05 -2.24 -7.03
N GLU A 112 -10.80 -3.03 -7.80
CA GLU A 112 -10.86 -4.49 -7.74
C GLU A 112 -9.61 -5.19 -8.28
N GLU A 113 -8.72 -4.47 -8.96
CA GLU A 113 -7.50 -5.05 -9.57
C GLU A 113 -6.23 -4.79 -8.75
N ILE A 114 -6.33 -4.06 -7.64
CA ILE A 114 -5.17 -3.64 -6.86
C ILE A 114 -5.31 -3.97 -5.38
N ALA A 115 -4.21 -4.42 -4.79
CA ALA A 115 -4.07 -4.68 -3.36
C ALA A 115 -2.62 -4.43 -2.93
N GLY A 116 -2.40 -4.20 -1.64
CA GLY A 116 -1.08 -4.01 -1.05
C GLY A 116 -0.29 -2.85 -1.60
N SER A 117 0.60 -3.13 -2.53
CA SER A 117 1.46 -2.15 -3.16
C SER A 117 1.02 -1.89 -4.60
N LEU A 118 1.07 -0.62 -4.98
CA LEU A 118 0.81 -0.18 -6.34
C LEU A 118 2.05 0.52 -6.87
N GLN A 119 2.64 -0.02 -7.92
CA GLN A 119 3.72 0.61 -8.62
C GLN A 119 3.20 1.42 -9.80
N LEU A 120 3.44 2.73 -9.77
CA LEU A 120 3.11 3.65 -10.86
C LEU A 120 4.38 3.97 -11.65
N ARG A 121 4.33 3.79 -12.96
CA ARG A 121 5.47 4.01 -13.86
C ARG A 121 5.12 4.99 -14.98
N SER A 122 6.08 5.79 -15.37
CA SER A 122 6.07 6.58 -16.58
C SER A 122 7.10 6.00 -17.53
N VAL A 123 6.69 5.61 -18.74
CA VAL A 123 7.55 4.91 -19.68
C VAL A 123 7.55 5.64 -21.02
N LEU A 124 8.73 5.92 -21.56
CA LEU A 124 8.90 6.36 -22.94
C LEU A 124 9.41 5.18 -23.77
N VAL A 125 8.66 4.77 -24.79
CA VAL A 125 9.04 3.69 -25.69
C VAL A 125 9.18 4.18 -27.12
N LEU A 126 10.05 3.51 -27.90
CA LEU A 126 10.02 3.65 -29.35
C LEU A 126 8.75 3.01 -29.90
N ALA A 127 7.91 3.77 -30.59
CA ALA A 127 6.70 3.26 -31.25
C ALA A 127 7.01 2.83 -32.69
N ALA A 128 7.76 3.65 -33.42
CA ALA A 128 8.22 3.33 -34.77
C ALA A 128 9.60 3.96 -35.03
N ALA A 129 10.52 3.17 -35.56
CA ALA A 129 11.81 3.67 -36.03
C ALA A 129 11.63 4.43 -37.35
N SER A 130 12.45 5.45 -37.58
CA SER A 130 12.57 6.05 -38.92
C SER A 130 13.55 5.23 -39.78
N PRO A 131 13.39 5.25 -41.12
CA PRO A 131 14.35 4.61 -42.02
C PRO A 131 15.79 5.12 -41.84
N ALA A 132 15.96 6.38 -41.43
CA ALA A 132 17.27 6.98 -41.17
C ALA A 132 18.02 6.35 -39.98
N MET A 133 17.35 5.56 -39.15
CA MET A 133 17.94 4.85 -38.00
C MET A 133 18.51 3.48 -38.36
N GLU A 134 18.20 2.92 -39.54
CA GLU A 134 18.58 1.55 -39.91
C GLU A 134 20.11 1.32 -39.95
N ARG A 135 20.88 2.36 -40.24
CA ARG A 135 22.35 2.27 -40.32
C ARG A 135 23.06 2.55 -39.00
N ASP A 136 22.35 3.07 -38.00
CA ASP A 136 22.91 3.43 -36.70
C ASP A 136 22.81 2.24 -35.73
N ARG A 137 23.94 1.59 -35.42
CA ARG A 137 23.99 0.39 -34.57
C ARG A 137 23.57 0.66 -33.13
N LEU A 138 23.63 1.91 -32.69
CA LEU A 138 23.27 2.31 -31.32
C LEU A 138 21.86 2.92 -31.25
N ALA A 139 21.17 3.11 -32.38
CA ALA A 139 19.79 3.58 -32.37
C ALA A 139 18.83 2.45 -31.93
N PRO A 140 17.79 2.77 -31.13
CA PRO A 140 16.74 1.81 -30.82
C PRO A 140 15.95 1.48 -32.10
N ARG A 141 15.70 0.19 -32.37
CA ARG A 141 15.07 -0.25 -33.65
C ARG A 141 13.76 -0.98 -33.49
N ARG A 142 13.54 -1.59 -32.32
CA ARG A 142 12.36 -2.43 -32.09
C ARG A 142 11.26 -1.57 -31.46
N PRO A 143 10.05 -1.52 -32.05
CA PRO A 143 8.87 -1.02 -31.35
C PRO A 143 8.77 -1.65 -29.94
N GLY A 144 8.45 -0.84 -28.93
CA GLY A 144 8.47 -1.22 -27.52
C GLY A 144 9.83 -1.11 -26.83
N SER A 145 10.90 -0.69 -27.51
CA SER A 145 12.19 -0.41 -26.84
C SER A 145 12.03 0.72 -25.83
N VAL A 146 12.29 0.44 -24.55
CA VAL A 146 12.18 1.41 -23.44
C VAL A 146 13.36 2.38 -23.47
N LEU A 147 13.07 3.63 -23.82
CA LEU A 147 14.07 4.70 -23.89
C LEU A 147 14.31 5.29 -22.50
N TRP A 148 13.23 5.55 -21.77
CA TRP A 148 13.25 6.10 -20.42
C TRP A 148 12.14 5.49 -19.58
N GLU A 149 12.40 5.34 -18.30
CA GLU A 149 11.42 4.93 -17.31
C GLU A 149 11.67 5.67 -15.99
N ASP A 150 10.59 5.98 -15.30
CA ASP A 150 10.61 6.49 -13.93
C ASP A 150 9.43 5.89 -13.17
N SER A 151 9.63 5.54 -11.90
CA SER A 151 8.65 4.79 -11.12
C SER A 151 8.66 5.17 -9.66
N ILE A 152 7.49 5.12 -9.05
CA ILE A 152 7.32 5.08 -7.59
C ILE A 152 6.50 3.84 -7.22
N SER A 153 6.71 3.33 -6.02
CA SER A 153 5.83 2.37 -5.37
C SER A 153 5.06 3.08 -4.27
N VAL A 154 3.74 2.93 -4.22
CA VAL A 154 2.91 3.48 -3.14
C VAL A 154 2.21 2.35 -2.41
N LEU A 155 2.03 2.50 -1.11
CA LEU A 155 1.26 1.55 -0.31
C LEU A 155 -0.21 1.94 -0.41
N LEU A 156 -1.08 1.00 -0.74
CA LEU A 156 -2.51 1.23 -0.71
C LEU A 156 -2.98 1.17 0.75
N GLU A 157 -3.52 2.28 1.27
CA GLU A 157 -4.09 2.28 2.62
C GLU A 157 -5.28 1.32 2.68
N GLY A 158 -5.15 0.27 3.48
CA GLY A 158 -6.12 -0.82 3.50
C GLY A 158 -5.48 -2.21 3.50
N ASP A 159 -4.15 -2.30 3.35
CA ASP A 159 -3.39 -3.55 3.40
C ASP A 159 -2.61 -3.80 4.71
N ALA A 160 -3.11 -3.26 5.82
CA ALA A 160 -3.14 -4.14 6.98
C ALA A 160 -4.22 -5.18 6.65
N PRO A 161 -3.97 -6.50 6.68
CA PRO A 161 -5.02 -7.50 6.50
C PRO A 161 -6.22 -7.05 7.33
N ARG A 162 -7.35 -6.73 6.66
CA ARG A 162 -8.52 -6.19 7.35
C ARG A 162 -8.82 -7.16 8.47
N PHE A 163 -8.74 -6.67 9.70
CA PHE A 163 -8.97 -7.52 10.84
C PHE A 163 -10.35 -8.18 10.66
N PRO A 164 -10.44 -9.50 10.57
CA PRO A 164 -11.65 -10.20 10.15
C PRO A 164 -12.78 -9.82 11.09
N MET A 165 -13.79 -9.12 10.58
CA MET A 165 -14.87 -8.56 11.38
C MET A 165 -16.21 -9.06 10.86
N SER A 166 -17.09 -9.46 11.79
CA SER A 166 -18.46 -9.87 11.47
C SER A 166 -19.47 -9.16 12.38
N VAL A 167 -20.58 -8.71 11.81
CA VAL A 167 -21.71 -8.18 12.59
C VAL A 167 -22.68 -9.32 12.86
N VAL A 168 -22.95 -9.60 14.13
CA VAL A 168 -23.80 -10.73 14.59
C VAL A 168 -24.69 -10.28 15.74
N ASP A 169 -25.79 -10.99 16.01
CA ASP A 169 -26.66 -10.70 17.16
C ASP A 169 -26.24 -11.60 18.32
N PHE A 170 -25.66 -11.01 19.35
CA PHE A 170 -25.00 -11.78 20.42
C PHE A 170 -25.95 -12.70 21.20
N VAL A 171 -27.25 -12.37 21.23
CA VAL A 171 -28.24 -13.18 21.94
C VAL A 171 -28.75 -14.31 21.06
N THR A 172 -29.13 -14.02 19.82
CA THR A 172 -29.67 -15.07 18.92
C THR A 172 -28.59 -16.05 18.50
N ASP A 173 -27.35 -15.59 18.37
CA ASP A 173 -26.21 -16.39 17.94
C ASP A 173 -25.45 -17.00 19.14
N ALA A 174 -25.97 -16.84 20.37
CA ALA A 174 -25.41 -17.39 21.61
C ALA A 174 -23.93 -17.00 21.89
N VAL A 175 -23.49 -15.84 21.38
CA VAL A 175 -22.14 -15.31 21.58
C VAL A 175 -21.99 -14.66 22.96
N GLY A 176 -23.03 -13.96 23.45
CA GLY A 176 -22.92 -13.21 24.69
C GLY A 176 -24.12 -12.32 25.05
N PRO A 177 -23.98 -11.44 26.04
CA PRO A 177 -25.08 -10.58 26.50
C PRO A 177 -25.40 -9.47 25.49
N ALA A 178 -26.67 -9.06 25.44
CA ALA A 178 -27.17 -8.03 24.51
C ALA A 178 -26.49 -6.66 24.65
N SER A 179 -25.97 -6.34 25.84
CA SER A 179 -25.30 -5.06 26.14
C SER A 179 -23.82 -5.03 25.76
N ALA A 180 -23.21 -6.17 25.42
CA ALA A 180 -21.83 -6.18 24.94
C ALA A 180 -21.73 -5.57 23.53
N CYS A 181 -20.68 -4.80 23.28
CA CYS A 181 -20.48 -4.11 22.00
C CYS A 181 -19.76 -5.00 20.97
N TRP A 182 -18.79 -5.78 21.42
CA TRP A 182 -17.91 -6.59 20.59
C TRP A 182 -17.33 -7.76 21.39
N CYS A 183 -16.72 -8.73 20.68
CA CYS A 183 -15.98 -9.86 21.24
C CYS A 183 -14.86 -10.23 20.27
N LEU A 184 -13.65 -10.50 20.76
CA LEU A 184 -12.60 -11.10 19.94
C LEU A 184 -12.62 -12.62 20.10
N GLU A 185 -12.87 -13.32 19.00
CA GLU A 185 -12.76 -14.77 18.95
C GLU A 185 -11.38 -15.19 18.46
N PHE A 186 -10.84 -16.20 19.13
CA PHE A 186 -9.68 -16.96 18.65
C PHE A 186 -10.04 -18.46 18.65
N SER A 187 -10.55 -18.94 17.51
CA SER A 187 -11.16 -20.27 17.43
C SER A 187 -10.84 -20.99 16.10
N PRO A 188 -10.26 -22.20 16.14
CA PRO A 188 -9.67 -22.81 17.33
C PRO A 188 -8.43 -22.03 17.78
N PRO A 189 -8.03 -22.10 19.06
CA PRO A 189 -6.93 -21.32 19.62
C PRO A 189 -5.57 -21.93 19.23
N ASP A 190 -5.27 -21.90 17.94
CA ASP A 190 -4.06 -22.46 17.35
C ASP A 190 -3.32 -21.37 16.54
N PRO A 191 -2.16 -20.89 17.04
CA PRO A 191 -1.36 -19.89 16.35
C PRO A 191 -0.85 -20.32 14.97
N THR A 192 -0.82 -21.62 14.66
CA THR A 192 -0.34 -22.11 13.37
C THR A 192 -1.36 -21.95 12.24
N LEU A 193 -2.62 -21.71 12.57
CA LEU A 193 -3.68 -21.54 11.58
C LEU A 193 -3.63 -20.17 10.88
N PRO A 194 -4.25 -20.06 9.67
CA PRO A 194 -4.38 -18.77 9.00
C PRO A 194 -5.08 -17.74 9.90
N ALA A 195 -4.50 -16.53 10.01
CA ALA A 195 -5.02 -15.47 10.88
C ALA A 195 -6.48 -15.09 10.54
N MET A 196 -6.82 -15.08 9.25
CA MET A 196 -8.18 -14.80 8.76
C MET A 196 -9.22 -15.85 9.16
N ALA A 197 -8.77 -17.06 9.48
CA ALA A 197 -9.63 -18.16 9.91
C ALA A 197 -9.72 -18.25 11.45
N ALA A 198 -8.60 -18.04 12.14
CA ALA A 198 -8.50 -18.25 13.58
C ALA A 198 -8.91 -17.03 14.41
N LEU A 199 -8.59 -15.81 13.96
CA LEU A 199 -8.97 -14.58 14.66
C LEU A 199 -10.23 -14.00 14.02
N ARG A 200 -11.17 -13.50 14.83
CA ARG A 200 -12.34 -12.76 14.32
C ARG A 200 -12.87 -11.79 15.36
N LEU A 201 -13.09 -10.54 14.98
CA LEU A 201 -13.79 -9.54 15.78
C LEU A 201 -15.29 -9.59 15.48
N LEU A 202 -16.07 -10.01 16.46
CA LEU A 202 -17.52 -9.96 16.39
C LEU A 202 -18.01 -8.62 16.91
N VAL A 203 -18.94 -7.99 16.18
CA VAL A 203 -19.59 -6.73 16.56
C VAL A 203 -21.07 -7.00 16.77
N ASN A 204 -21.61 -6.61 17.92
CA ASN A 204 -23.00 -6.86 18.24
C ASN A 204 -23.93 -5.93 17.45
N SER A 205 -24.81 -6.52 16.63
CA SER A 205 -25.79 -5.82 15.80
C SER A 205 -26.78 -5.00 16.63
N ARG A 206 -27.04 -5.39 17.89
CA ARG A 206 -27.96 -4.71 18.80
C ARG A 206 -27.39 -3.43 19.41
N HIS A 207 -26.08 -3.22 19.33
CA HIS A 207 -25.44 -2.06 19.92
C HIS A 207 -25.22 -0.94 18.88
N GLU A 208 -26.30 -0.27 18.50
CA GLU A 208 -26.37 0.62 17.34
C GLU A 208 -25.34 1.76 17.34
N ILE A 209 -25.14 2.43 18.49
CA ILE A 209 -24.15 3.53 18.61
C ILE A 209 -22.75 3.05 18.23
N PHE A 210 -22.39 1.85 18.67
CA PHE A 210 -21.08 1.26 18.44
C PHE A 210 -20.96 0.76 17.00
N ARG A 211 -21.98 0.07 16.50
CA ARG A 211 -22.05 -0.38 15.10
C ARG A 211 -21.91 0.80 14.13
N GLN A 212 -22.66 1.88 14.34
CA GLN A 212 -22.57 3.11 13.54
C GLN A 212 -21.19 3.73 13.59
N ALA A 213 -20.56 3.76 14.78
CA ALA A 213 -19.20 4.26 14.92
C ALA A 213 -18.22 3.47 14.04
N LEU A 214 -18.39 2.16 13.85
CA LEU A 214 -17.51 1.35 13.02
C LEU A 214 -17.78 1.46 11.52
N VAL A 215 -19.05 1.57 11.09
CA VAL A 215 -19.41 1.56 9.66
C VAL A 215 -19.47 2.94 9.01
N SER A 216 -19.48 4.03 9.78
CA SER A 216 -19.58 5.39 9.22
C SER A 216 -18.40 5.76 8.31
N THR A 217 -18.67 6.29 7.12
CA THR A 217 -17.63 6.76 6.18
C THR A 217 -17.11 8.16 6.52
N ALA A 218 -17.88 8.95 7.28
CA ALA A 218 -17.50 10.26 7.80
C ALA A 218 -17.75 10.29 9.31
N PRO A 219 -16.88 9.65 10.12
CA PRO A 219 -17.11 9.52 11.55
C PRO A 219 -16.98 10.87 12.26
N THR A 220 -17.88 11.14 13.21
CA THR A 220 -17.76 12.25 14.17
C THR A 220 -16.58 12.03 15.13
N GLU A 221 -16.14 13.07 15.84
CA GLU A 221 -15.09 12.95 16.87
C GLU A 221 -15.42 11.89 17.93
N ALA A 222 -16.69 11.79 18.32
CA ALA A 222 -17.15 10.75 19.26
C ALA A 222 -17.02 9.34 18.67
N GLN A 223 -17.33 9.16 17.38
CA GLN A 223 -17.18 7.88 16.70
C GLN A 223 -15.71 7.52 16.49
N LEU A 224 -14.85 8.51 16.25
CA LEU A 224 -13.39 8.35 16.20
C LEU A 224 -12.84 7.93 17.58
N ALA A 225 -13.37 8.48 18.67
CA ALA A 225 -13.03 8.05 20.03
C ALA A 225 -13.36 6.57 20.26
N ILE A 226 -14.55 6.14 19.83
CA ILE A 226 -14.98 4.74 19.92
C ILE A 226 -14.06 3.82 19.11
N ARG A 227 -13.69 4.21 17.88
CA ARG A 227 -12.72 3.45 17.06
C ARG A 227 -11.36 3.35 17.72
N SER A 228 -10.85 4.45 18.27
CA SER A 228 -9.57 4.49 18.98
C SER A 228 -9.59 3.56 20.19
N GLY A 229 -10.66 3.63 21.00
CA GLY A 229 -10.87 2.76 22.15
C GLY A 229 -10.94 1.28 21.77
N LEU A 230 -11.68 0.95 20.71
CA LEU A 230 -11.76 -0.43 20.20
C LEU A 230 -10.40 -0.95 19.72
N LYS A 231 -9.68 -0.18 18.91
CA LYS A 231 -8.35 -0.56 18.40
C LYS A 231 -7.40 -0.86 19.56
N HIS A 232 -7.42 -0.04 20.61
CA HIS A 232 -6.64 -0.29 21.81
C HIS A 232 -7.10 -1.55 22.55
N ALA A 233 -8.39 -1.72 22.77
CA ALA A 233 -8.91 -2.87 23.52
C ALA A 233 -8.64 -4.20 22.81
N VAL A 234 -8.80 -4.26 21.48
CA VAL A 234 -8.44 -5.44 20.67
C VAL A 234 -6.95 -5.72 20.75
N ALA A 235 -6.10 -4.68 20.69
CA ALA A 235 -4.65 -4.88 20.85
C ALA A 235 -4.28 -5.42 22.23
N VAL A 236 -4.95 -4.99 23.30
CA VAL A 236 -4.77 -5.55 24.65
C VAL A 236 -5.14 -7.03 24.67
N GLU A 237 -6.29 -7.42 24.12
CA GLU A 237 -6.71 -8.83 24.09
C GLU A 237 -5.78 -9.69 23.24
N MET A 238 -5.34 -9.21 22.08
CA MET A 238 -4.36 -9.90 21.24
C MET A 238 -2.99 -10.04 21.91
N VAL A 239 -2.53 -9.01 22.64
CA VAL A 239 -1.29 -9.12 23.42
C VAL A 239 -1.45 -10.18 24.51
N ASN A 240 -2.55 -10.16 25.26
CA ASN A 240 -2.81 -11.19 26.27
C ASN A 240 -2.85 -12.59 25.66
N LEU A 241 -3.50 -12.75 24.50
CA LEU A 241 -3.52 -14.00 23.76
C LEU A 241 -2.12 -14.43 23.32
N ALA A 242 -1.32 -13.51 22.78
CA ALA A 242 0.07 -13.78 22.39
C ALA A 242 0.89 -14.28 23.58
N LEU A 243 0.71 -13.66 24.75
CA LEU A 243 1.41 -14.06 25.98
C LEU A 243 0.94 -15.41 26.53
N CYS A 244 -0.30 -15.84 26.28
CA CYS A 244 -0.73 -17.21 26.57
C CYS A 244 0.04 -18.25 25.74
N HIS A 245 0.49 -17.87 24.53
CA HIS A 245 1.25 -18.71 23.61
C HIS A 245 2.74 -18.31 23.51
N ALA A 246 3.28 -17.62 24.53
CA ALA A 246 4.62 -17.01 24.46
C ALA A 246 5.74 -17.97 24.06
N ARG A 247 5.72 -19.21 24.56
CA ARG A 247 6.73 -20.23 24.21
C ARG A 247 6.63 -20.65 22.75
N ASP A 248 5.42 -20.91 22.25
CA ASP A 248 5.19 -21.27 20.85
C ASP A 248 5.63 -20.12 19.94
N LEU A 249 5.36 -18.88 20.37
CA LEU A 249 5.78 -17.69 19.64
C LEU A 249 7.30 -17.49 19.58
N GLU A 250 8.03 -17.92 20.61
CA GLU A 250 9.49 -17.81 20.69
C GLU A 250 10.22 -18.92 19.91
N LEU A 251 9.63 -20.11 19.78
CA LEU A 251 10.29 -21.32 19.28
C LEU A 251 10.40 -21.44 17.75
N GLY A 252 9.77 -20.58 16.95
CA GLY A 252 9.83 -20.74 15.50
C GLY A 252 9.51 -19.50 14.67
N PRO A 253 9.99 -19.46 13.42
CA PRO A 253 9.49 -18.48 12.46
C PRO A 253 8.04 -18.82 12.13
N HIS A 254 7.13 -17.91 12.46
CA HIS A 254 5.73 -18.03 12.05
C HIS A 254 5.58 -17.72 10.57
N GLU A 255 4.95 -18.62 9.83
CA GLU A 255 4.67 -18.42 8.41
C GLU A 255 3.83 -17.16 8.20
N ALA A 256 4.13 -16.42 7.13
CA ALA A 256 3.37 -15.22 6.78
C ALA A 256 1.88 -15.55 6.61
N GLY A 257 1.01 -14.75 7.24
CA GLY A 257 -0.44 -14.95 7.20
C GLY A 257 -1.02 -15.86 8.29
N THR A 258 -0.20 -16.49 9.14
CA THR A 258 -0.67 -17.25 10.31
C THR A 258 -1.04 -16.33 11.48
N ALA A 259 -1.89 -16.82 12.39
CA ALA A 259 -2.24 -16.10 13.62
C ALA A 259 -0.99 -15.84 14.50
N GLY A 260 -0.09 -16.81 14.59
CA GLY A 260 1.17 -16.69 15.32
C GLY A 260 2.04 -15.57 14.76
N ARG A 261 2.10 -15.41 13.43
CA ARG A 261 2.83 -14.29 12.82
C ARG A 261 2.21 -12.95 13.17
N VAL A 262 0.89 -12.82 13.10
CA VAL A 262 0.17 -11.59 13.47
C VAL A 262 0.39 -11.23 14.93
N LEU A 263 0.35 -12.21 15.84
CA LEU A 263 0.59 -12.01 17.27
C LEU A 263 2.05 -11.63 17.56
N ALA A 264 3.02 -12.29 16.90
CA ALA A 264 4.43 -11.97 17.04
C ALA A 264 4.76 -10.57 16.51
N ASP A 265 4.23 -10.19 15.34
CA ASP A 265 4.42 -8.86 14.76
C ASP A 265 3.79 -7.77 15.64
N LEU A 266 2.64 -8.04 16.28
CA LEU A 266 2.05 -7.13 17.28
C LEU A 266 2.97 -6.94 18.48
N LEU A 267 3.51 -8.03 19.06
CA LEU A 267 4.44 -7.95 20.19
C LEU A 267 5.69 -7.16 19.82
N ALA A 268 6.30 -7.44 18.66
CA ALA A 268 7.49 -6.73 18.19
C ALA A 268 7.24 -5.23 17.96
N ARG A 269 6.03 -4.86 17.51
CA ARG A 269 5.64 -3.46 17.31
C ARG A 269 5.40 -2.71 18.63
N VAL A 270 4.77 -3.36 19.61
CA VAL A 270 4.45 -2.73 20.90
C VAL A 270 5.66 -2.75 21.86
N PHE A 271 6.49 -3.79 21.78
CA PHE A 271 7.63 -4.03 22.66
C PHE A 271 8.89 -4.37 21.86
N PRO A 272 9.48 -3.39 21.15
CA PRO A 272 10.64 -3.65 20.29
C PRO A 272 11.83 -4.24 21.08
N GLY A 273 12.35 -5.37 20.61
CA GLY A 273 13.53 -6.02 21.19
C GLY A 273 13.27 -6.91 22.41
N GLU A 274 12.02 -7.07 22.83
CA GLU A 274 11.64 -7.96 23.94
C GLU A 274 11.17 -9.32 23.41
N SER A 275 11.55 -10.41 24.08
CA SER A 275 11.04 -11.74 23.70
C SER A 275 9.64 -12.00 24.28
N PRO A 276 8.80 -12.80 23.62
CA PRO A 276 7.46 -13.13 24.14
C PRO A 276 7.49 -13.72 25.56
N VAL A 277 8.46 -14.58 25.87
CA VAL A 277 8.60 -15.19 27.21
C VAL A 277 9.03 -14.16 28.26
N ALA A 278 9.94 -13.24 27.92
CA ALA A 278 10.30 -12.14 28.82
C ALA A 278 9.11 -11.23 29.11
N LEU A 279 8.28 -10.93 28.10
CA LEU A 279 7.05 -10.15 28.26
C LEU A 279 6.00 -10.89 29.10
N GLN A 280 5.90 -12.21 28.96
CA GLN A 280 5.01 -13.04 29.78
C GLN A 280 5.39 -12.95 31.27
N GLU A 281 6.69 -12.95 31.60
CA GLU A 281 7.15 -12.75 32.99
C GLU A 281 6.92 -11.32 33.46
N LYS A 282 7.17 -10.32 32.61
CA LYS A 282 6.86 -8.90 32.91
C LYS A 282 5.37 -8.66 33.15
N MET A 283 4.49 -9.42 32.52
CA MET A 283 3.05 -9.31 32.77
C MET A 283 2.67 -9.69 34.20
N LYS A 284 3.45 -10.57 34.84
CA LYS A 284 3.24 -10.98 36.23
C LYS A 284 3.82 -9.97 37.22
N THR A 285 4.94 -9.35 36.88
CA THR A 285 5.69 -8.46 37.81
C THR A 285 5.35 -6.98 37.63
N GLU A 286 5.06 -6.53 36.41
CA GLU A 286 4.87 -5.13 36.05
C GLU A 286 3.68 -4.89 35.10
N PRO A 287 2.47 -5.43 35.36
CA PRO A 287 1.32 -5.37 34.44
C PRO A 287 0.92 -3.94 34.07
N ALA A 288 1.02 -3.00 35.02
CA ALA A 288 0.69 -1.59 34.77
C ALA A 288 1.63 -0.94 33.74
N LYS A 289 2.93 -1.31 33.73
CA LYS A 289 3.88 -0.75 32.76
C LYS A 289 3.60 -1.27 31.35
N LEU A 290 3.27 -2.56 31.22
CA LEU A 290 2.85 -3.12 29.92
C LEU A 290 1.57 -2.47 29.42
N ALA A 291 0.57 -2.26 30.28
CA ALA A 291 -0.67 -1.58 29.90
C ALA A 291 -0.41 -0.16 29.37
N MET A 292 0.46 0.61 30.03
CA MET A 292 0.86 1.95 29.55
C MET A 292 1.60 1.89 28.21
N ALA A 293 2.49 0.92 28.02
CA ALA A 293 3.19 0.73 26.76
C ALA A 293 2.21 0.40 25.60
N ILE A 294 1.21 -0.43 25.84
CA ILE A 294 0.16 -0.72 24.85
C ILE A 294 -0.64 0.55 24.51
N GLN A 295 -1.02 1.36 25.51
CA GLN A 295 -1.71 2.63 25.26
C GLN A 295 -0.89 3.57 24.37
N ALA A 296 0.40 3.73 24.70
CA ALA A 296 1.31 4.59 23.95
C ALA A 296 1.51 4.09 22.51
N ALA A 297 1.79 2.79 22.34
CA ALA A 297 2.03 2.18 21.02
C ALA A 297 0.78 2.20 20.13
N MET A 298 -0.42 2.17 20.71
CA MET A 298 -1.69 2.23 19.97
C MET A 298 -2.19 3.65 19.76
N GLY A 299 -1.52 4.66 20.35
CA GLY A 299 -1.89 6.07 20.24
C GLY A 299 -3.30 6.34 20.78
N LEU A 300 -3.71 5.70 21.88
CA LEU A 300 -5.07 5.81 22.43
C LEU A 300 -5.49 7.28 22.60
N TYR A 301 -6.58 7.68 21.95
CA TYR A 301 -7.11 9.05 21.89
C TYR A 301 -6.14 10.13 21.34
N SER A 302 -5.02 9.74 20.73
CA SER A 302 -4.10 10.70 20.11
C SER A 302 -4.75 11.37 18.90
N PRO A 303 -4.41 12.62 18.55
CA PRO A 303 -4.88 13.27 17.32
C PRO A 303 -4.60 12.43 16.07
N GLN A 304 -3.50 11.66 16.03
CA GLN A 304 -3.19 10.74 14.94
C GLN A 304 -4.12 9.52 14.90
N ALA A 305 -4.47 8.93 16.04
CA ALA A 305 -5.45 7.84 16.10
C ALA A 305 -6.90 8.31 15.89
N MET A 306 -7.20 9.54 16.28
CA MET A 306 -8.51 10.19 16.15
C MET A 306 -8.72 10.81 14.76
N ARG A 307 -7.65 11.04 13.98
CA ARG A 307 -7.75 11.50 12.58
C ARG A 307 -7.70 10.36 11.55
N GLY A 308 -7.53 9.12 11.99
CA GLY A 308 -7.25 8.01 11.08
C GLY A 308 -5.86 8.15 10.46
N GLY A 309 -4.80 8.00 11.26
CA GLY A 309 -3.45 7.68 10.77
C GLY A 309 -2.72 8.76 9.99
N ASP A 310 -2.39 9.89 10.63
CA ASP A 310 -1.26 10.72 10.20
C ASP A 310 0.05 10.13 10.75
N GLN A 311 0.76 9.34 9.94
CA GLN A 311 2.23 9.26 9.87
C GLN A 311 2.61 8.64 8.52
#